data_AF-A0A524PN25-F1
#
_entry.id   AF-A0A524PN25-F1
#
_cell.length_a   1.000
_cell.length_b   1.000
_cell.length_c   1.000
_cell.angle_alpha   90.00
_cell.angle_beta   90.00
_cell.angle_gamma   90.00
#
_symmetry.space_group_name_H-M   'P 1'
#
loop_
_entity.id
_entity.type
_entity.pdbx_description
1 polymer ?
#
loop_
_entity_poly.entity_id
_entity_poly.type
_entity_poly.pdbx_seq_one_letter_code
_entity_poly.pdbx_strand_id
1 'polypeptide(L)'
;MALKQSGVVYEYVDIRKDEAGRWRVMEINAGNESVPTLVFADGSTLTEPSNAALQVRLESLGYGLTPSTSWDRLRLQLQNPTIIAFGIGLTIGGGIVGSLLMVILGVALILVPWVVRRLRK
;
A
#
# COMPACT_ATOMS: atom_id res chain seq x y z
N MET A 1 -0.82 8.91 -1.97
CA MET A 1 -2.24 9.24 -1.73
C MET A 1 -3.05 8.00 -2.07
N ALA A 2 -3.91 7.51 -1.17
CA ALA A 2 -4.52 6.17 -1.24
C ALA A 2 -5.23 5.87 -2.57
N LEU A 3 -5.83 6.87 -3.24
CA LEU A 3 -6.45 6.73 -4.57
C LEU A 3 -5.50 6.23 -5.66
N LYS A 4 -4.22 6.64 -5.64
CA LYS A 4 -3.23 6.17 -6.62
C LYS A 4 -2.84 4.71 -6.39
N GLN A 5 -2.98 4.21 -5.17
CA GLN A 5 -2.57 2.86 -4.78
C GLN A 5 -3.71 1.85 -4.93
N SER A 6 -4.96 2.28 -4.83
CA SER A 6 -6.14 1.41 -5.02
C SER A 6 -6.39 1.01 -6.47
N GLY A 7 -5.77 1.68 -7.45
CA GLY A 7 -6.11 1.50 -8.87
C GLY A 7 -7.54 1.92 -9.20
N VAL A 8 -8.20 2.67 -8.31
CA VAL A 8 -9.55 3.18 -8.50
C VAL A 8 -9.54 4.15 -9.66
N VAL A 9 -10.43 3.94 -10.63
CA VAL A 9 -10.72 4.92 -11.65
C VAL A 9 -11.53 6.03 -11.01
N TYR A 10 -11.06 7.26 -11.13
CA TYR A 10 -11.76 8.43 -10.64
C TYR A 10 -11.70 9.54 -11.69
N GLU A 11 -12.72 10.37 -11.69
CA GLU A 11 -12.72 11.63 -12.41
C GLU A 11 -12.17 12.73 -11.49
N TYR A 12 -11.25 13.55 -12.01
CA TYR A 12 -10.72 14.69 -11.29
C TYR A 12 -11.42 15.96 -11.78
N VAL A 13 -12.08 16.66 -10.86
CA VAL A 13 -12.75 17.93 -11.13
C VAL A 13 -12.03 19.05 -10.36
N ASP A 14 -11.56 20.07 -11.07
CA ASP A 14 -10.99 21.29 -10.49
C ASP A 14 -12.10 22.33 -10.29
N ILE A 15 -12.60 22.45 -9.05
CA ILE A 15 -13.71 23.36 -8.71
C ILE A 15 -13.40 24.84 -8.96
N ARG A 16 -12.13 25.21 -9.17
CA ARG A 16 -11.76 26.59 -9.52
C ARG A 16 -12.05 26.92 -10.98
N LYS A 17 -12.23 25.89 -11.81
CA LYS A 17 -12.50 25.99 -13.25
C LYS A 17 -13.88 25.48 -13.62
N ASP A 18 -14.48 24.67 -12.77
CA ASP A 18 -15.82 24.10 -12.95
C ASP A 18 -16.79 24.67 -11.91
N GLU A 19 -17.67 25.56 -12.36
CA GLU A 19 -18.67 26.19 -11.51
C GLU A 19 -19.71 25.19 -10.99
N ALA A 20 -20.10 24.19 -11.78
CA ALA A 20 -21.02 23.15 -11.35
C ALA A 20 -20.36 22.25 -10.29
N GLY A 21 -19.09 21.91 -10.48
CA GLY A 21 -18.27 21.22 -9.48
C GLY A 21 -18.17 22.00 -8.17
N ARG A 22 -17.95 23.32 -8.24
CA ARG A 22 -17.89 24.21 -7.07
C ARG A 22 -19.21 24.22 -6.30
N TRP A 23 -20.33 24.40 -6.98
CA TRP A 23 -21.66 24.38 -6.36
C TRP A 23 -21.96 23.04 -5.70
N ARG A 24 -21.61 21.93 -6.36
CA ARG A 24 -21.78 20.59 -5.78
C ARG A 24 -20.96 20.40 -4.51
N VAL A 25 -19.72 20.89 -4.47
CA VAL A 25 -18.88 20.85 -3.26
C VAL A 25 -19.49 21.71 -2.14
N MET A 26 -19.96 22.92 -2.44
CA MET A 26 -20.63 23.77 -1.46
C MET A 26 -21.90 23.13 -0.90
N GLU A 27 -22.70 22.48 -1.75
CA GLU A 27 -23.89 21.74 -1.32
C GLU A 27 -23.54 20.61 -0.33
N ILE A 28 -22.50 19.83 -0.64
CA ILE A 28 -22.04 18.73 0.22
C ILE A 28 -21.49 19.25 1.56
N ASN A 29 -20.80 20.39 1.54
CA ASN A 29 -20.01 20.92 2.66
C ASN A 29 -20.68 22.09 3.39
N ALA A 30 -22.01 22.17 3.36
CA ALA A 30 -22.80 23.19 4.07
C ALA A 30 -22.36 24.64 3.73
N GLY A 31 -22.12 24.91 2.46
CA GLY A 31 -21.71 26.21 1.91
C GLY A 31 -20.20 26.40 1.78
N ASN A 32 -19.37 25.46 2.26
CA ASN A 32 -17.92 25.58 2.19
C ASN A 32 -17.33 24.96 0.92
N GLU A 33 -16.21 25.50 0.43
CA GLU A 33 -15.46 24.95 -0.72
C GLU A 33 -14.31 24.03 -0.28
N SER A 34 -14.51 23.23 0.79
CA SER A 34 -13.48 22.34 1.34
C SER A 34 -13.05 21.29 0.32
N VAL A 35 -11.73 21.10 0.17
CA VAL A 35 -11.13 20.15 -0.78
C VAL A 35 -9.95 19.39 -0.14
N PRO A 36 -9.75 18.10 -0.47
CA PRO A 36 -10.51 17.32 -1.44
C PRO A 36 -11.86 16.84 -0.89
N THR A 37 -12.92 16.95 -1.70
CA THR A 37 -14.20 16.26 -1.49
C THR A 37 -14.32 15.13 -2.50
N LEU A 38 -14.59 13.92 -2.02
CA LEU A 38 -14.78 12.73 -2.82
C LEU A 38 -16.27 12.40 -2.85
N VAL A 39 -16.78 12.09 -4.05
CA VAL A 39 -18.13 11.59 -4.27
C VAL A 39 -18.01 10.18 -4.81
N PHE A 40 -18.64 9.22 -4.14
CA PHE A 40 -18.61 7.82 -4.53
C PHE A 40 -19.82 7.49 -5.40
N ALA A 41 -19.75 6.39 -6.16
CA ALA A 41 -20.83 5.96 -7.06
C ALA A 41 -22.14 5.63 -6.33
N ASP A 42 -22.08 5.31 -5.04
CA ASP A 42 -23.26 5.09 -4.19
C ASP A 42 -23.86 6.40 -3.63
N GLY A 43 -23.36 7.56 -4.07
CA GLY A 43 -23.81 8.89 -3.65
C GLY A 43 -23.25 9.37 -2.32
N SER A 44 -22.53 8.52 -1.58
CA SER A 44 -21.84 8.93 -0.36
C SER A 44 -20.70 9.89 -0.65
N THR A 45 -20.28 10.64 0.37
CA THR A 45 -19.22 11.64 0.24
C THR A 45 -18.21 11.55 1.38
N LEU A 46 -16.99 12.01 1.11
CA LEU A 46 -15.97 12.25 2.13
C LEU A 46 -15.33 13.61 1.88
N THR A 47 -15.24 14.44 2.91
CA THR A 47 -14.61 15.77 2.84
C THR A 47 -13.34 15.78 3.65
N GLU A 48 -12.25 16.19 3.01
CA GLU A 48 -10.89 16.23 3.55
C GLU A 48 -10.49 14.93 4.29
N PRO A 49 -10.74 13.74 3.71
CA PRO A 49 -10.51 12.51 4.44
C PRO A 49 -9.02 12.26 4.69
N SER A 50 -8.72 11.67 5.84
CA SER A 50 -7.41 11.06 6.08
C SER A 50 -7.21 9.86 5.15
N ASN A 51 -5.95 9.49 4.88
CA ASN A 51 -5.64 8.30 4.07
C ASN A 51 -6.29 7.02 4.65
N ALA A 52 -6.38 6.92 5.99
CA ALA A 52 -7.00 5.78 6.66
C ALA A 52 -8.52 5.74 6.45
N ALA A 53 -9.21 6.88 6.61
CA ALA A 53 -10.65 6.97 6.38
C ALA A 53 -11.02 6.66 4.93
N LEU A 54 -10.23 7.19 3.99
CA LEU A 54 -10.37 6.89 2.57
C LEU A 54 -10.13 5.40 2.28
N GLN A 55 -9.12 4.78 2.88
CA GLN A 55 -8.85 3.36 2.71
C GLN A 55 -10.01 2.49 3.17
N VAL A 56 -10.52 2.72 4.38
CA VAL A 56 -11.69 2.00 4.91
C VAL A 56 -12.89 2.14 3.97
N ARG A 57 -13.12 3.35 3.43
CA ARG A 57 -14.23 3.56 2.51
C ARG A 57 -14.06 2.79 1.21
N LEU A 58 -12.86 2.83 0.62
CA LEU A 58 -12.56 2.09 -0.61
C LEU A 58 -12.69 0.58 -0.41
N GLU A 59 -12.20 0.05 0.72
CA GLU A 59 -12.38 -1.36 1.08
C GLU A 59 -13.85 -1.74 1.24
N SER A 60 -14.67 -0.88 1.86
CA SER A 60 -16.12 -1.11 1.99
C SER A 60 -16.85 -1.18 0.65
N LEU A 61 -16.30 -0.56 -0.40
CA LEU A 61 -16.84 -0.57 -1.76
C LEU A 61 -16.24 -1.70 -2.62
N GLY A 62 -15.42 -2.59 -2.03
CA GLY A 62 -14.80 -3.71 -2.73
C GLY A 62 -13.51 -3.37 -3.48
N TYR A 63 -12.99 -2.14 -3.33
CA TYR A 63 -11.67 -1.80 -3.85
C TYR A 63 -10.59 -2.36 -2.91
N GLY A 64 -9.92 -3.42 -3.36
CA GLY A 64 -8.83 -4.05 -2.61
C GLY A 64 -7.62 -3.13 -2.47
N LEU A 65 -7.49 -2.46 -1.33
CA LEU A 65 -6.27 -1.77 -0.91
C LEU A 65 -5.30 -2.68 -0.14
N THR A 66 -5.73 -3.91 0.13
CA THR A 66 -4.86 -4.98 0.63
C THR A 66 -4.08 -5.59 -0.54
N PRO A 67 -2.93 -6.26 -0.27
CA PRO A 67 -2.18 -6.93 -1.33
C PRO A 67 -3.11 -7.94 -2.02
N SER A 68 -3.47 -7.65 -3.28
CA SER A 68 -4.62 -8.25 -3.96
C SER A 68 -4.45 -9.74 -4.25
N THR A 69 -3.23 -10.28 -4.04
CA THR A 69 -2.90 -11.66 -4.33
C THR A 69 -2.10 -12.31 -3.20
N SER A 70 -2.23 -13.63 -3.02
CA SER A 70 -1.38 -14.44 -2.13
C SER A 70 0.11 -14.19 -2.33
N TRP A 71 0.52 -13.90 -3.57
CA TRP A 71 1.89 -13.55 -3.93
C TRP A 71 2.39 -12.26 -3.29
N ASP A 72 1.54 -11.26 -3.09
CA ASP A 72 1.99 -9.98 -2.52
C ASP A 72 2.16 -10.07 -1.01
N ARG A 73 1.32 -10.87 -0.33
CA ARG A 73 1.54 -11.24 1.07
C ARG A 73 2.83 -12.03 1.25
N LEU A 74 3.08 -13.00 0.37
CA LEU A 74 4.34 -13.75 0.38
C LEU A 74 5.54 -12.83 0.16
N ARG A 75 5.47 -11.90 -0.80
CA ARG A 75 6.53 -10.91 -1.04
C ARG A 75 6.81 -10.04 0.17
N LEU A 76 5.78 -9.58 0.88
CA LEU A 76 5.95 -8.78 2.10
C LEU A 76 6.65 -9.58 3.20
N GLN A 77 6.25 -10.84 3.38
CA GLN A 77 6.94 -11.76 4.30
C GLN A 77 8.40 -11.94 3.89
N LEU A 78 8.69 -12.15 2.60
CA LEU A 78 10.06 -12.29 2.07
C LEU A 78 10.91 -11.02 2.18
N GLN A 79 10.30 -9.87 2.47
CA GLN A 79 11.00 -8.61 2.72
C GLN A 79 11.14 -8.28 4.21
N ASN A 80 10.67 -9.15 5.10
CA ASN A 80 10.73 -8.95 6.55
C ASN A 80 12.19 -8.93 7.04
N PRO A 81 12.62 -7.93 7.84
CA PRO A 81 13.97 -7.90 8.42
C PRO A 81 14.31 -9.13 9.28
N THR A 82 13.30 -9.85 9.80
CA THR A 82 13.53 -11.09 10.54
C THR A 82 14.20 -12.17 9.70
N ILE A 83 13.96 -12.21 8.37
CA ILE A 83 14.62 -13.15 7.46
C ILE A 83 16.12 -12.89 7.39
N ILE A 84 16.53 -11.62 7.34
CA ILE A 84 17.94 -11.23 7.34
C ILE A 84 18.58 -11.62 8.68
N ALA A 85 17.92 -11.31 9.80
CA ALA A 85 18.41 -11.68 11.13
C ALA A 85 18.60 -13.19 11.28
N PHE A 86 17.64 -13.98 10.78
CA PHE A 86 17.73 -15.44 10.77
C PHE A 86 18.86 -15.95 9.87
N GLY A 87 19.03 -15.35 8.70
CA GLY A 87 20.12 -15.67 7.77
C GLY A 87 21.51 -15.37 8.36
N ILE A 88 21.67 -14.24 9.06
CA ILE A 88 22.90 -13.90 9.79
C ILE A 88 23.18 -14.95 10.87
N GLY A 89 22.17 -15.30 11.68
CA GLY A 89 22.29 -16.34 12.71
C GLY A 89 22.71 -17.69 12.15
N LEU A 90 22.11 -18.13 11.05
CA LEU A 90 22.47 -19.37 10.34
C LEU A 90 23.91 -19.35 9.81
N THR A 91 24.36 -18.20 9.30
CA THR A 91 25.71 -18.04 8.76
C THR A 91 26.76 -18.15 9.87
N ILE A 92 26.56 -17.44 10.98
CA ILE A 92 27.45 -17.47 12.14
C ILE A 92 27.46 -18.87 12.76
N GLY A 93 26.27 -19.44 13.03
CA GLY A 93 26.13 -20.78 13.60
C GLY A 93 26.74 -21.87 12.72
N GLY A 94 26.53 -21.79 11.40
CA GLY A 94 27.14 -22.70 10.44
C GLY A 94 28.67 -22.64 10.46
N GLY A 95 29.25 -21.45 10.59
CA GLY A 95 30.71 -21.28 10.74
C GLY A 95 31.25 -21.90 12.03
N ILE A 96 30.54 -21.74 13.15
CA ILE A 96 30.94 -22.32 14.45
C ILE A 96 30.89 -23.85 14.42
N VAL A 97 29.86 -24.42 13.82
CA VAL A 97 29.64 -25.89 13.78
C VAL A 97 30.34 -26.54 12.57
N GLY A 98 31.01 -25.76 11.73
CA GLY A 98 31.68 -26.26 10.52
C GLY A 98 30.72 -26.77 9.43
N SER A 99 29.44 -26.36 9.47
CA SER A 99 28.41 -26.79 8.53
C SER A 99 28.30 -25.82 7.36
N LEU A 100 28.90 -26.20 6.23
CA LEU A 100 28.84 -25.43 4.98
C LEU A 100 27.39 -25.23 4.50
N LEU A 101 26.52 -26.21 4.70
CA LEU A 101 25.10 -26.12 4.32
C LEU A 101 24.37 -25.00 5.06
N MET A 102 24.62 -24.84 6.36
CA MET A 102 24.00 -23.76 7.15
C MET A 102 24.51 -22.39 6.72
N VAL A 103 25.80 -22.28 6.39
CA VAL A 103 26.40 -21.05 5.87
C VAL A 103 25.76 -20.66 4.54
N ILE A 104 25.64 -21.60 3.59
CA ILE A 104 25.01 -21.36 2.29
C ILE A 104 23.54 -20.94 2.47
N LEU A 105 22.78 -21.65 3.31
CA LEU A 105 21.38 -21.33 3.57
C LEU A 105 21.21 -19.95 4.22
N GLY A 106 22.10 -19.59 5.15
CA GLY A 106 22.11 -18.28 5.80
C GLY A 106 22.36 -17.14 4.81
N VAL A 107 23.37 -17.29 3.95
CA VAL A 107 23.67 -16.33 2.88
C VAL A 107 22.50 -16.21 1.90
N ALA A 108 21.87 -17.33 1.53
CA ALA A 108 20.70 -17.31 0.65
C ALA A 108 19.55 -16.49 1.26
N LEU A 109 19.22 -16.69 2.54
CA LEU A 109 18.18 -15.91 3.23
C LEU A 109 18.49 -14.42 3.30
N ILE A 110 19.75 -14.04 3.50
CA ILE A 110 20.18 -12.63 3.50
C ILE A 110 19.93 -11.97 2.12
N LEU A 111 20.11 -12.72 1.04
CA LEU A 111 19.94 -12.21 -0.33
C LEU A 111 18.48 -12.12 -0.78
N VAL A 112 17.56 -12.90 -0.17
CA VAL A 112 16.15 -12.97 -0.55
C VAL A 112 15.48 -11.58 -0.65
N PRO A 113 15.54 -10.70 0.36
CA PRO A 113 14.92 -9.37 0.27
C PRO A 113 15.49 -8.50 -0.86
N TRP A 114 16.80 -8.62 -1.14
CA TRP A 114 17.46 -7.89 -2.22
C TRP A 114 16.97 -8.40 -3.59
N VAL A 115 16.91 -9.71 -3.79
CA VAL A 115 16.41 -10.33 -5.03
C VAL A 115 14.95 -9.91 -5.27
N VAL A 116 14.10 -10.01 -4.27
CA VAL A 116 12.67 -9.64 -4.39
C VAL A 116 12.51 -8.15 -4.73
N ARG A 117 13.36 -7.27 -4.18
CA ARG A 117 13.36 -5.84 -4.52
C ARG A 117 13.85 -5.57 -5.94
N ARG A 118 14.86 -6.32 -6.40
CA ARG A 118 15.44 -6.19 -7.75
C ARG A 118 14.43 -6.56 -8.84
N LEU A 119 13.63 -7.61 -8.61
CA LEU A 119 12.59 -8.07 -9.53
C LEU A 119 11.38 -7.12 -9.66
N ARG A 120 11.32 -6.05 -8.85
CA ARG A 120 10.27 -5.03 -8.89
C ARG A 120 10.66 -3.79 -9.73
N LYS A 121 11.92 -3.67 -10.15
CA LYS A 121 12.39 -2.53 -10.95
C LYS A 121 12.30 -2.84 -12.44
#